data_AF-A0AAV4N0T0-F1
#
_entry.id   AF-A0AAV4N0T0-F1
#
_cell.length_a   1.000
_cell.length_b   1.000
_cell.length_c   1.000
_cell.angle_alpha   90.00
_cell.angle_beta   90.00
_cell.angle_gamma   90.00
#
_symmetry.space_group_name_H-M   'P 1'
#
loop_
_entity.id
_entity.type
_entity.pdbx_description
1 polymer ?
#
loop_
_entity_poly.entity_id
_entity_poly.type
_entity_poly.pdbx_seq_one_letter_code
_entity_poly.pdbx_strand_id
1 'polypeptide(L)'
;MQNIIPRPRPSPQKRIIVPHTVLGNRSFAHDLNTLVKCTPFSGLDRIQPFTVTIATNCLLLIDFHCHIIKNEVVGYLGGNWDIASHNLAVLQAFPCRSGLGDKDSAARVEDEIQRSLETAACTAVGWYPRVILR
;
A
#
# COMPACT_ATOMS: atom_id res chain seq x y z
N MET A 1 -31.11 -20.05 -27.00
CA MET A 1 -30.14 -20.45 -25.98
C MET A 1 -28.78 -19.88 -26.38
N GLN A 2 -28.37 -18.74 -25.81
CA GLN A 2 -27.08 -18.11 -26.13
C GLN A 2 -25.95 -18.88 -25.43
N ASN A 3 -25.02 -19.42 -26.20
CA ASN A 3 -23.79 -20.04 -25.69
C ASN A 3 -22.92 -18.98 -25.01
N ILE A 4 -22.74 -19.09 -23.69
CA ILE A 4 -21.82 -18.28 -22.91
C ILE A 4 -20.41 -18.83 -23.16
N ILE A 5 -19.69 -18.22 -24.11
CA ILE A 5 -18.27 -18.53 -24.34
C ILE A 5 -17.50 -18.13 -23.07
N PRO A 6 -16.80 -19.06 -22.39
CA PRO A 6 -16.00 -18.70 -21.22
C PRO A 6 -14.88 -17.76 -21.65
N ARG A 7 -14.74 -16.60 -20.99
CA ARG A 7 -13.62 -15.70 -21.25
C ARG A 7 -12.31 -16.46 -21.00
N PRO A 8 -11.33 -16.40 -21.91
CA PRO A 8 -10.02 -17.00 -21.68
C PRO A 8 -9.41 -16.37 -20.43
N ARG A 9 -8.90 -17.21 -19.53
CA ARG A 9 -8.16 -16.74 -18.35
C ARG A 9 -6.95 -15.94 -18.85
N PRO A 10 -6.73 -14.71 -18.37
CA PRO A 10 -5.55 -13.95 -18.76
C PRO A 10 -4.31 -14.79 -18.42
N SER A 11 -3.40 -14.89 -19.38
CA SER A 11 -2.12 -15.56 -19.17
C SER A 11 -1.39 -14.92 -17.98
N PRO A 12 -0.67 -15.69 -17.15
CA PRO A 12 0.06 -15.14 -16.03
C PRO A 12 1.10 -14.15 -16.58
N GLN A 13 0.85 -12.86 -16.42
CA GLN A 13 1.82 -11.82 -16.75
C GLN A 13 3.09 -12.08 -15.93
N LYS A 14 4.22 -12.24 -16.63
CA LYS A 14 5.53 -12.44 -16.01
C LYS A 14 5.86 -11.20 -15.19
N ARG A 15 5.70 -11.26 -13.87
CA ARG A 15 6.01 -10.16 -12.96
C ARG A 15 7.52 -9.94 -12.94
N ILE A 16 7.97 -8.83 -13.52
CA ILE A 16 9.39 -8.47 -13.56
C ILE A 16 9.75 -7.83 -12.21
N ILE A 17 10.79 -8.34 -11.56
CA ILE A 17 11.35 -7.78 -10.33
C ILE A 17 12.59 -6.97 -10.71
N VAL A 18 12.58 -5.67 -10.41
CA VAL A 18 13.68 -4.74 -10.73
C VAL A 18 14.35 -4.23 -9.45
N PRO A 19 15.66 -3.91 -9.49
CA PRO A 19 16.30 -3.21 -8.37
C PRO A 19 15.83 -1.74 -8.30
N HIS A 20 15.82 -1.17 -7.09
CA HIS A 20 15.37 0.21 -6.85
C HIS A 20 16.09 1.25 -7.73
N THR A 21 17.37 1.02 -8.05
CA THR A 21 18.19 1.92 -8.87
C THR A 21 17.66 2.16 -10.28
N VAL A 22 16.77 1.30 -10.80
CA VAL A 22 16.22 1.39 -12.16
C VAL A 22 14.95 2.25 -12.22
N LEU A 23 14.33 2.57 -11.07
CA LEU A 23 13.04 3.26 -11.03
C LEU A 23 13.10 4.74 -11.39
N GLY A 24 14.28 5.38 -11.30
CA GLY A 24 14.47 6.80 -11.61
C GLY A 24 13.45 7.72 -10.93
N ASN A 25 13.16 8.87 -11.55
CA ASN A 25 12.01 9.69 -11.17
C ASN A 25 10.72 9.07 -11.74
N ARG A 26 9.66 9.04 -10.93
CA ARG A 26 8.37 8.46 -11.32
C ARG A 26 7.81 9.18 -12.56
N SER A 27 7.52 8.42 -13.60
CA SER A 27 6.87 8.90 -14.82
C SER A 27 5.55 8.16 -15.05
N PHE A 28 4.63 8.75 -15.82
CA PHE A 28 3.37 8.11 -16.20
C PHE A 28 3.56 6.85 -17.08
N ALA A 29 4.75 6.66 -17.66
CA ALA A 29 5.08 5.49 -18.46
C ALA A 29 5.50 4.26 -17.62
N HIS A 30 5.72 4.43 -16.31
CA HIS A 30 6.09 3.30 -15.45
C HIS A 30 4.86 2.45 -15.11
N ASP A 31 4.97 1.14 -15.35
CA ASP A 31 3.98 0.16 -14.90
C ASP A 31 3.92 0.16 -13.36
N LEU A 32 2.76 0.52 -12.82
CA LEU A 32 2.46 0.56 -11.39
C LEU A 32 2.54 -0.82 -10.73
N ASN A 33 2.50 -1.91 -11.52
CA ASN A 33 2.61 -3.28 -11.03
C ASN A 33 4.05 -3.82 -11.04
N THR A 34 5.03 -2.98 -11.41
CA THR A 34 6.45 -3.39 -11.39
C THR A 34 6.88 -3.72 -9.96
N LEU A 35 7.40 -4.94 -9.77
CA LEU A 35 7.89 -5.35 -8.45
C LEU A 35 9.29 -4.83 -8.24
N VAL A 36 9.56 -4.31 -7.05
CA VAL A 36 10.88 -3.81 -6.67
C VAL A 36 11.51 -4.77 -5.69
N LYS A 37 12.78 -5.12 -5.93
CA LYS A 37 13.54 -5.95 -5.00
C LYS A 37 13.70 -5.21 -3.67
N CYS A 38 13.14 -5.79 -2.60
CA CYS A 38 13.38 -5.32 -1.25
C CYS A 38 14.84 -5.60 -0.87
N THR A 39 15.63 -4.55 -0.71
CA THR A 39 17.05 -4.65 -0.31
C THR A 39 17.25 -3.75 0.91
N PRO A 40 17.72 -4.28 2.04
CA PRO A 40 17.98 -3.45 3.22
C PRO A 40 19.10 -2.45 2.91
N PHE A 41 19.09 -1.30 3.58
CA PHE A 41 20.14 -0.28 3.41
C PHE A 41 21.54 -0.84 3.73
N SER A 42 21.63 -1.72 4.72
CA SER A 42 22.89 -2.43 5.05
C SER A 42 23.40 -3.30 3.90
N GLY A 43 22.51 -3.88 3.08
CA GLY A 43 22.89 -4.65 1.89
C GLY A 43 23.33 -3.78 0.70
N LEU A 44 23.29 -2.46 0.86
CA LEU A 44 23.74 -1.46 -0.12
C LEU A 44 24.91 -0.62 0.40
N ASP A 45 25.54 -1.04 1.51
CA ASP A 45 26.58 -0.26 2.22
C ASP A 45 26.13 1.17 2.56
N ARG A 46 24.84 1.34 2.89
CA ARG A 46 24.24 2.61 3.26
C ARG A 46 23.62 2.55 4.64
N ILE A 47 23.61 3.68 5.32
CA ILE A 47 22.83 3.89 6.55
C ILE A 47 21.41 4.29 6.14
N GLN A 48 20.42 3.85 6.91
CA GLN A 48 19.04 4.29 6.71
C GLN A 48 18.97 5.83 6.87
N PRO A 49 18.52 6.56 5.84
CA PRO A 49 18.61 8.02 5.84
C PRO A 49 17.46 8.72 6.57
N PHE A 50 16.54 7.96 7.16
CA PHE A 50 15.36 8.49 7.86
C PHE A 50 14.90 7.52 8.94
N THR A 51 14.22 8.06 9.94
CA THR A 51 13.54 7.27 10.97
C THR A 51 12.08 7.05 10.57
N VAL A 52 11.54 5.87 10.88
CA VAL A 52 10.10 5.63 10.80
C VAL A 52 9.60 5.40 12.22
N THR A 53 8.65 6.20 12.65
CA THR A 53 7.97 6.05 13.94
C THR A 53 6.52 5.64 13.68
N ILE A 54 6.01 4.68 14.44
CA ILE A 54 4.63 4.18 14.27
C ILE A 54 3.93 4.23 15.62
N ALA A 55 2.77 4.88 15.66
CA ALA A 55 1.96 4.96 16.86
C ALA A 55 1.34 3.58 17.20
N THR A 56 1.31 3.22 18.47
CA THR A 56 0.88 1.87 18.92
C THR A 56 -0.59 1.59 18.62
N ASN A 57 -1.45 2.61 18.70
CA ASN A 57 -2.86 2.51 18.31
C ASN A 57 -3.01 2.13 16.83
N CYS A 58 -2.14 2.65 15.96
CA CYS A 58 -2.10 2.30 14.54
C CYS A 58 -1.75 0.82 14.35
N LEU A 59 -0.69 0.33 15.01
CA LEU A 59 -0.29 -1.08 14.96
C LEU A 59 -1.39 -2.02 15.44
N LEU A 60 -2.03 -1.68 16.57
CA LEU A 60 -3.13 -2.47 17.13
C LEU A 60 -4.30 -2.55 16.15
N LEU A 61 -4.68 -1.42 15.54
CA LEU A 61 -5.77 -1.38 14.57
C LEU A 61 -5.46 -2.20 13.31
N ILE A 62 -4.21 -2.13 12.83
CA ILE A 62 -3.74 -2.94 11.69
C ILE A 62 -3.83 -4.43 12.03
N ASP A 63 -3.33 -4.83 13.21
CA ASP A 63 -3.35 -6.23 13.64
C ASP A 63 -4.77 -6.76 13.74
N PHE A 64 -5.68 -6.03 14.38
CA PHE A 64 -7.10 -6.39 14.43
C PHE A 64 -7.74 -6.49 13.04
N HIS A 65 -7.50 -5.49 12.18
CA HIS A 65 -8.07 -5.49 10.83
C HIS A 65 -7.58 -6.69 10.01
N CYS A 66 -6.29 -6.99 10.08
CA CYS A 66 -5.69 -8.14 9.41
C CYS A 66 -6.14 -9.47 10.02
N HIS A 67 -6.37 -9.55 11.34
CA HIS A 67 -6.72 -10.81 11.99
C HIS A 67 -8.19 -11.19 11.75
N ILE A 68 -9.11 -10.22 11.83
CA ILE A 68 -10.56 -10.47 11.82
C ILE A 68 -11.06 -10.80 10.39
N ILE A 69 -10.49 -10.16 9.37
CA ILE A 69 -10.98 -10.32 8.00
C ILE A 69 -10.27 -11.50 7.33
N LYS A 70 -11.05 -12.53 6.94
CA LYS A 70 -10.55 -13.77 6.33
C LYS A 70 -10.07 -13.62 4.87
N ASN A 71 -10.40 -12.50 4.24
CA ASN A 71 -10.01 -12.18 2.87
C ASN A 71 -8.79 -11.24 2.84
N GLU A 72 -8.25 -10.99 1.66
CA GLU A 72 -7.23 -9.95 1.49
C GLU A 72 -7.78 -8.59 1.93
N VAL A 73 -7.04 -7.92 2.81
CA VAL A 73 -7.37 -6.56 3.28
C VAL A 73 -6.29 -5.58 2.90
N VAL A 74 -6.70 -4.34 2.71
CA VAL A 74 -5.82 -3.20 2.52
C VAL A 74 -6.29 -2.04 3.38
N GLY A 75 -5.37 -1.20 3.81
CA GLY A 75 -5.71 0.07 4.44
C GLY A 75 -4.62 1.11 4.20
N TYR A 76 -4.99 2.37 4.35
CA TYR A 76 -4.08 3.50 4.24
C TYR A 76 -3.47 3.84 5.60
N LEU A 77 -2.28 4.40 5.56
CA LEU A 77 -1.56 4.91 6.72
C LEU A 77 -1.52 6.43 6.62
N GLY A 78 -2.04 7.10 7.63
CA GLY A 78 -1.98 8.55 7.77
C GLY A 78 -0.88 8.96 8.74
N GLY A 79 -0.19 10.04 8.41
CA GLY A 79 0.95 10.49 9.17
C GLY A 79 1.48 11.84 8.73
N ASN A 80 2.72 12.12 9.11
CA ASN A 80 3.47 13.28 8.64
C ASN A 80 4.93 12.92 8.36
N TRP A 81 5.53 13.70 7.46
CA TRP A 81 6.95 13.67 7.17
C TRP A 81 7.57 14.97 7.65
N ASP A 82 8.50 14.86 8.60
CA ASP A 82 9.31 15.98 9.06
C ASP A 82 10.67 15.97 8.35
N ILE A 83 10.89 16.98 7.52
CA ILE A 83 12.12 17.18 6.76
C ILE A 83 13.29 17.51 7.68
N ALA A 84 13.06 18.23 8.78
CA ALA A 84 14.13 18.69 9.67
C ALA A 84 14.75 17.54 10.47
N SER A 85 13.91 16.62 10.97
CA SER A 85 14.36 15.44 11.71
C SER A 85 14.53 14.19 10.85
N HIS A 86 14.23 14.26 9.55
CA HIS A 86 14.15 13.09 8.66
C HIS A 86 13.31 11.96 9.27
N ASN A 87 12.13 12.29 9.80
CA ASN A 87 11.26 11.33 10.48
C ASN A 87 9.90 11.22 9.76
N LEU A 88 9.54 9.98 9.42
CA LEU A 88 8.21 9.62 8.96
C LEU A 88 7.41 9.09 10.14
N ALA A 89 6.44 9.87 10.63
CA ALA A 89 5.56 9.43 11.70
C ALA A 89 4.25 8.89 11.13
N VAL A 90 3.98 7.61 11.37
CA VAL A 90 2.71 6.95 11.06
C VAL A 90 1.83 7.04 12.31
N LEU A 91 0.76 7.83 12.23
CA LEU A 91 -0.06 8.19 13.39
C LEU A 91 -1.36 7.39 13.46
N GLN A 92 -1.97 7.09 12.32
CA GLN A 92 -3.27 6.45 12.26
C GLN A 92 -3.40 5.52 11.05
N ALA A 93 -4.14 4.43 11.22
CA ALA A 93 -4.52 3.54 10.14
C ALA A 93 -5.97 3.79 9.72
N PHE A 94 -6.22 3.67 8.42
CA PHE A 94 -7.53 3.84 7.80
C PHE A 94 -7.87 2.57 6.99
N PRO A 95 -8.56 1.59 7.61
CA PRO A 95 -9.00 0.36 6.94
C PRO A 95 -9.87 0.62 5.72
N CYS A 96 -9.56 -0.02 4.60
CA CYS A 96 -10.47 -0.03 3.46
C CYS A 96 -11.57 -1.07 3.70
N ARG A 97 -12.82 -0.65 3.53
CA ARG A 97 -14.01 -1.52 3.76
C ARG A 97 -14.40 -2.35 2.54
N SER A 98 -13.78 -2.12 1.38
CA SER A 98 -14.03 -2.86 0.14
C SER A 98 -13.04 -4.01 -0.04
N GLY A 99 -13.50 -5.14 -0.59
CA GLY A 99 -12.61 -6.23 -0.99
C GLY A 99 -11.73 -5.84 -2.18
N LEU A 100 -10.51 -6.38 -2.23
CA LEU A 100 -9.60 -6.26 -3.38
C LEU A 100 -10.29 -6.84 -4.64
N GLY A 101 -10.71 -5.97 -5.56
CA GLY A 101 -11.29 -6.37 -6.86
C GLY A 101 -12.50 -5.58 -7.33
N ASP A 102 -13.17 -4.83 -6.45
CA ASP A 102 -14.31 -3.99 -6.83
C ASP A 102 -13.85 -2.60 -7.28
N LYS A 103 -13.56 -2.48 -8.58
CA LYS A 103 -13.09 -1.24 -9.22
C LYS A 103 -14.10 -0.09 -9.12
N ASP A 104 -15.39 -0.41 -9.07
CA ASP A 104 -16.44 0.62 -8.99
C ASP A 104 -16.52 1.20 -7.57
N SER A 105 -16.20 0.40 -6.55
CA SER A 105 -16.10 0.88 -5.16
C SER A 105 -14.82 1.63 -4.83
N ALA A 106 -13.73 1.41 -5.60
CA ALA A 106 -12.40 1.93 -5.27
C ALA A 106 -12.36 3.46 -5.18
N ALA A 107 -12.95 4.16 -6.16
CA ALA A 107 -12.99 5.63 -6.17
C ALA A 107 -13.75 6.20 -4.96
N ARG A 108 -14.83 5.54 -4.54
CA ARG A 108 -15.60 5.96 -3.36
C ARG A 108 -14.82 5.76 -2.07
N VAL A 109 -14.07 4.66 -1.97
CA VAL A 109 -13.21 4.38 -0.81
C VAL A 109 -12.07 5.38 -0.73
N GLU A 110 -11.41 5.68 -1.85
CA GLU A 110 -10.35 6.71 -1.89
C GLU A 110 -10.86 8.07 -1.40
N ASP A 111 -12.05 8.50 -1.84
CA ASP A 111 -12.66 9.76 -1.41
C ASP A 111 -13.03 9.74 0.10
N GLU A 112 -13.55 8.62 0.63
CA GLU A 112 -13.81 8.46 2.07
C GLU A 112 -12.53 8.55 2.90
N ILE A 113 -11.45 7.91 2.43
CA ILE A 113 -10.14 7.92 3.09
C ILE A 113 -9.54 9.32 3.04
N GLN A 114 -9.64 10.02 1.91
CA GLN A 114 -9.14 11.39 1.78
C GLN A 114 -9.81 12.31 2.81
N ARG A 115 -11.14 12.28 2.91
CA ARG A 115 -11.87 13.07 3.93
C ARG A 115 -11.47 12.70 5.35
N SER A 116 -11.22 11.42 5.59
CA SER A 116 -10.79 10.92 6.91
C SER A 116 -9.39 11.41 7.27
N LEU A 117 -8.48 11.48 6.30
CA LEU A 117 -7.12 12.03 6.46
C LEU A 117 -7.17 13.54 6.75
N GLU A 118 -7.99 14.28 6.00
CA GLU A 118 -8.20 15.72 6.21
C GLU A 118 -8.75 16.01 7.61
N THR A 119 -9.75 15.24 8.05
CA THR A 119 -10.33 15.36 9.40
C THR A 119 -9.30 15.06 10.50
N ALA A 120 -8.39 14.12 10.24
CA ALA A 120 -7.31 13.75 11.16
C ALA A 120 -6.06 14.66 11.06
N ALA A 121 -6.09 15.70 10.20
CA ALA A 121 -4.95 16.57 9.91
C ALA A 121 -3.66 15.80 9.54
N CYS A 122 -3.81 14.70 8.80
CA CYS A 122 -2.71 13.83 8.39
C CYS A 122 -2.63 13.73 6.85
N THR A 123 -1.48 13.32 6.34
CA THR A 123 -1.31 12.99 4.92
C THR A 123 -1.16 11.48 4.73
N ALA A 124 -1.50 10.98 3.54
CA ALA A 124 -1.26 9.59 3.20
C ALA A 124 0.25 9.33 3.09
N VAL A 125 0.80 8.56 4.04
CA VAL A 125 2.23 8.23 4.12
C VAL A 125 2.54 6.80 3.68
N GLY A 126 1.52 5.97 3.53
CA GLY A 126 1.70 4.59 3.11
C GLY A 126 0.41 3.79 3.09
N TRP A 127 0.56 2.48 2.94
CA TRP A 127 -0.52 1.51 2.93
C TRP A 127 -0.02 0.19 3.52
N TYR A 128 -0.94 -0.62 4.06
CA TYR A 128 -0.65 -1.96 4.53
C TYR A 128 -1.58 -2.96 3.84
N PRO A 129 -1.04 -4.07 3.31
CA PRO A 129 -1.84 -5.22 2.90
C PRO A 129 -1.77 -6.36 3.92
N ARG A 130 -2.85 -7.14 4.03
CA ARG A 130 -2.74 -8.55 4.40
C ARG A 130 -2.58 -9.36 3.11
N VAL A 131 -1.34 -9.70 2.78
CA VAL A 131 -1.09 -10.73 1.77
C VAL A 131 -1.17 -12.07 2.48
N ILE A 132 -2.19 -12.87 2.18
CA ILE A 132 -2.19 -14.27 2.60
C ILE A 132 -1.02 -14.91 1.86
N LEU A 133 0.03 -15.31 2.59
CA LEU A 133 1.07 -16.17 2.04
C LEU A 133 0.37 -17.45 1.55
N ARG A 134 0.19 -17.56 0.24
CA ARG A 134 -0.22 -18.80 -0.44
C ARG A 134 1.00 -19.41 -1.10
#